data_AF-A0A8I0C7L4-F1
#
_entry.id   AF-A0A8I0C7L4-F1
#
_cell.length_a   1.000
_cell.length_b   1.000
_cell.length_c   1.000
_cell.angle_alpha   90.00
_cell.angle_beta   90.00
_cell.angle_gamma   90.00
#
_symmetry.space_group_name_H-M   'P 1'
#
loop_
_entity.id
_entity.type
_entity.pdbx_description
1 polymer ?
#
loop_
_entity_poly.entity_id
_entity_poly.type
_entity_poly.pdbx_seq_one_letter_code
_entity_poly.pdbx_strand_id
1 'polypeptide(L)'
;MQTYRPPRHLLIVAALALLVGGMSLVREVTRQNDGSDLKVAEDLPPAVRADLLDAAQTAYGLFDTPQFAQALAAGAGGQPIYISRDRRAGSVAEVLERLRSEGRFLPVRLVLMTQGEANAAWHYAAGGGVGYFTQDGEIHLPPEVAAQWRAEDPVVRSCALNTLAHEIAHTVSVSPFVFTPAFTDTSLDAPTIPGRRPGESPIGSYLIGSAAQCAWLARQGRIEDAELGACVEVFGAAGFNDRCAAFGGGEPVRERAGLPPPMPGL
;
A
#
# COMPACT_ATOMS: atom_id res chain seq x y z
N MET A 1 46.14 -42.63 -13.98
CA MET A 1 45.34 -41.58 -13.30
C MET A 1 44.15 -42.25 -12.61
N GLN A 2 44.12 -42.30 -11.27
CA GLN A 2 42.93 -42.76 -10.55
C GLN A 2 41.92 -41.62 -10.48
N THR A 3 40.71 -41.85 -11.01
CA THR A 3 39.58 -40.94 -10.91
C THR A 3 39.07 -40.91 -9.46
N TYR A 4 39.20 -39.75 -8.80
CA TYR A 4 38.63 -39.51 -7.48
C TYR A 4 37.10 -39.67 -7.55
N ARG A 5 36.57 -40.63 -6.77
CA ARG A 5 35.13 -40.75 -6.54
C ARG A 5 34.82 -40.12 -5.19
N PRO A 6 34.02 -39.04 -5.14
CA PRO A 6 33.67 -38.44 -3.87
C PRO A 6 32.94 -39.46 -2.99
N PRO A 7 33.23 -39.49 -1.69
CA PRO A 7 32.52 -40.32 -0.73
C PRO A 7 31.00 -40.12 -0.82
N ARG A 8 30.23 -41.20 -0.71
CA ARG A 8 28.75 -41.19 -0.82
C ARG A 8 28.07 -40.19 0.13
N HIS A 9 28.66 -39.90 1.28
CA HIS A 9 28.13 -38.93 2.24
C HIS A 9 28.18 -37.47 1.72
N LEU A 10 29.16 -37.10 0.88
CA LEU A 10 29.22 -35.76 0.28
C LEU A 10 28.13 -35.57 -0.78
N LEU A 11 27.79 -36.62 -1.52
CA LEU A 11 26.66 -36.60 -2.47
C LEU A 11 25.32 -36.48 -1.74
N ILE A 12 25.18 -37.15 -0.59
CA ILE A 12 23.99 -37.06 0.26
C ILE A 12 23.86 -35.66 0.86
N VAL A 13 24.95 -35.07 1.36
CA VAL A 13 24.96 -33.69 1.89
C VAL A 13 24.68 -32.67 0.80
N ALA A 14 25.21 -32.83 -0.41
CA ALA A 14 24.91 -31.96 -1.55
C ALA A 14 23.44 -32.06 -1.98
N ALA A 15 22.88 -33.27 -2.02
CA ALA A 15 21.47 -33.50 -2.32
C ALA A 15 20.56 -32.91 -1.22
N LEU A 16 20.93 -33.06 0.06
CA LEU A 16 20.23 -32.43 1.19
C LEU A 16 20.34 -30.91 1.16
N ALA A 17 21.50 -30.34 0.81
CA ALA A 17 21.68 -28.90 0.67
C ALA A 17 20.85 -28.33 -0.50
N LEU A 18 20.72 -29.07 -1.62
CA LEU A 18 19.85 -28.72 -2.73
C LEU A 18 18.36 -28.88 -2.39
N LEU A 19 17.99 -29.89 -1.61
CA LEU A 19 16.62 -30.10 -1.14
C LEU A 19 16.21 -29.08 -0.08
N VAL A 20 17.07 -28.80 0.90
CA VAL A 20 16.82 -27.80 1.95
C VAL A 20 16.88 -26.39 1.36
N GLY A 21 17.91 -26.08 0.56
CA GLY A 21 18.01 -24.81 -0.15
C GLY A 21 16.88 -24.61 -1.17
N GLY A 22 16.50 -25.67 -1.88
CA GLY A 22 15.37 -25.68 -2.80
C GLY A 22 14.03 -25.52 -2.08
N MET A 23 13.81 -26.18 -0.94
CA MET A 23 12.59 -26.02 -0.15
C MET A 23 12.54 -24.67 0.58
N SER A 24 13.67 -24.13 1.03
CA SER A 24 13.74 -22.77 1.59
C SER A 24 13.49 -21.71 0.53
N LEU A 25 14.05 -21.88 -0.67
CA LEU A 25 13.79 -20.99 -1.81
C LEU A 25 12.33 -21.11 -2.25
N VAL A 26 11.78 -22.31 -2.40
CA VAL A 26 10.36 -22.51 -2.71
C VAL A 26 9.50 -21.89 -1.62
N ARG A 27 9.78 -22.13 -0.33
CA ARG A 27 9.00 -21.57 0.78
C ARG A 27 9.09 -20.05 0.87
N GLU A 28 10.24 -19.46 0.55
CA GLU A 28 10.43 -18.00 0.49
C GLU A 28 9.74 -17.39 -0.74
N VAL A 29 9.76 -18.08 -1.87
CA VAL A 29 9.12 -17.66 -3.13
C VAL A 29 7.61 -17.91 -3.11
N THR A 30 7.12 -18.86 -2.32
CA THR A 30 5.70 -19.18 -2.13
C THR A 30 5.16 -18.69 -0.79
N ARG A 31 5.92 -17.93 -0.01
CA ARG A 31 5.41 -17.36 1.24
C ARG A 31 4.35 -16.34 0.88
N GLN A 32 3.09 -16.69 1.15
CA GLN A 32 2.02 -15.71 1.14
C GLN A 32 2.28 -14.74 2.30
N ASN A 33 2.38 -13.45 1.99
CA ASN A 33 2.46 -12.45 3.04
C ASN A 33 1.12 -12.45 3.78
N ASP A 34 1.18 -12.42 5.11
CA ASP A 34 0.04 -12.31 6.03
C ASP A 34 0.14 -11.01 6.85
N GLY A 35 0.99 -10.08 6.41
CA GLY A 35 1.35 -8.86 7.13
C GLY A 35 2.50 -9.04 8.12
N SER A 36 3.00 -10.27 8.34
CA SER A 36 4.11 -10.54 9.28
C SER A 36 5.47 -9.98 8.84
N ASP A 37 5.60 -9.58 7.58
CA ASP A 37 6.81 -8.98 7.02
C ASP A 37 6.87 -7.46 7.18
N LEU A 38 5.84 -6.85 7.78
CA LEU A 38 5.84 -5.46 8.23
C LEU A 38 6.50 -5.36 9.61
N LYS A 39 7.64 -4.67 9.68
CA LYS A 39 8.33 -4.36 10.93
C LYS A 39 8.30 -2.87 11.20
N VAL A 40 8.48 -2.47 12.45
CA VAL A 40 8.62 -1.06 12.83
C VAL A 40 10.03 -0.83 13.38
N ALA A 41 10.59 0.34 13.09
CA ALA A 41 11.90 0.74 13.56
C ALA A 41 12.01 0.65 15.10
N GLU A 42 13.07 -0.02 15.58
CA GLU A 42 13.24 -0.35 17.00
C GLU A 42 13.59 0.86 17.87
N ASP A 43 14.15 1.91 17.27
CA ASP A 43 14.52 3.17 17.91
C ASP A 43 13.31 4.08 18.19
N LEU A 44 12.13 3.76 17.65
CA LEU A 44 10.89 4.48 17.97
C LEU A 44 10.37 4.14 19.37
N PRO A 45 9.67 5.08 20.06
CA PRO A 45 9.05 4.83 21.35
C PRO A 45 8.09 3.63 21.30
N PRO A 46 8.03 2.76 22.34
CA PRO A 46 7.23 1.54 22.31
C PRO A 46 5.75 1.73 21.95
N ALA A 47 5.12 2.80 22.44
CA ALA A 47 3.72 3.12 22.13
C ALA A 47 3.55 3.44 20.64
N VAL A 48 4.43 4.27 20.07
CA VAL A 48 4.42 4.61 18.64
C VAL A 48 4.62 3.37 17.78
N ARG A 49 5.50 2.45 18.19
CA ARG A 49 5.69 1.18 17.47
C ARG A 49 4.43 0.33 17.47
N ALA A 50 3.75 0.22 18.61
CA ALA A 50 2.50 -0.52 18.71
C ALA A 50 1.42 0.09 17.80
N ASP A 51 1.26 1.42 17.84
CA ASP A 51 0.27 2.13 17.01
C ASP A 51 0.54 1.95 15.51
N LEU A 52 1.79 2.13 15.06
CA LEU A 52 2.14 1.96 13.65
C LEU A 52 1.96 0.52 13.17
N LEU A 53 2.35 -0.46 13.99
CA LEU A 53 2.20 -1.86 13.64
C LEU A 53 0.72 -2.25 13.54
N ASP A 54 -0.10 -1.85 14.52
CA ASP A 54 -1.54 -2.11 14.54
C ASP A 54 -2.27 -1.44 13.37
N ALA A 55 -1.92 -0.19 13.05
CA ALA A 55 -2.45 0.52 11.89
C ALA A 55 -2.06 -0.18 10.58
N ALA A 56 -0.81 -0.59 10.43
CA ALA A 56 -0.31 -1.21 9.21
C ALA A 56 -0.90 -2.62 8.99
N GLN A 57 -1.04 -3.41 10.06
CA GLN A 57 -1.73 -4.69 10.03
C GLN A 57 -3.22 -4.51 9.71
N THR A 58 -3.86 -3.47 10.25
CA THR A 58 -5.24 -3.13 9.91
C THR A 58 -5.37 -2.76 8.42
N ALA A 59 -4.46 -1.92 7.90
CA ALA A 59 -4.45 -1.54 6.50
C ALA A 59 -4.27 -2.76 5.58
N TYR A 60 -3.31 -3.62 5.90
CA TYR A 60 -3.06 -4.86 5.18
C TYR A 60 -4.29 -5.78 5.16
N GLY A 61 -4.91 -6.01 6.32
CA GLY A 61 -6.07 -6.88 6.47
C GLY A 61 -7.31 -6.38 5.71
N LEU A 62 -7.36 -5.12 5.26
CA LEU A 62 -8.45 -4.62 4.43
C LEU A 62 -8.41 -5.19 3.01
N PHE A 63 -7.24 -5.54 2.46
CA PHE A 63 -7.12 -6.04 1.09
C PHE A 63 -7.94 -7.33 0.85
N ASP A 64 -8.12 -8.13 1.89
CA ASP A 64 -8.88 -9.38 1.86
C ASP A 64 -10.39 -9.19 2.10
N THR A 65 -10.86 -7.97 2.34
CA THR A 65 -12.28 -7.72 2.62
C THR A 65 -13.13 -7.56 1.36
N PRO A 66 -14.42 -7.94 1.41
CA PRO A 66 -15.37 -7.65 0.34
C PRO A 66 -15.54 -6.15 0.09
N GLN A 67 -15.57 -5.34 1.15
CA GLN A 67 -15.72 -3.89 1.07
C GLN A 67 -14.57 -3.24 0.31
N PHE A 68 -13.33 -3.71 0.50
CA PHE A 68 -12.19 -3.22 -0.27
C PHE A 68 -12.33 -3.53 -1.76
N ALA A 69 -12.69 -4.77 -2.11
CA ALA A 69 -12.91 -5.14 -3.51
C ALA A 69 -14.02 -4.30 -4.17
N GLN A 70 -15.11 -4.02 -3.43
CA GLN A 70 -16.21 -3.19 -3.90
C GLN A 70 -15.80 -1.72 -4.07
N ALA A 71 -15.07 -1.16 -3.09
CA ALA A 71 -14.57 0.21 -3.16
C ALA A 71 -13.58 0.39 -4.31
N LEU A 72 -12.66 -0.57 -4.49
CA LEU A 72 -11.69 -0.60 -5.59
C LEU A 72 -12.40 -0.65 -6.95
N ALA A 73 -13.42 -1.51 -7.09
CA ALA A 73 -14.21 -1.62 -8.31
C ALA A 73 -15.00 -0.34 -8.62
N ALA A 74 -15.61 0.25 -7.59
CA ALA A 74 -16.37 1.49 -7.74
C ALA A 74 -15.46 2.66 -8.15
N GLY A 75 -14.33 2.83 -7.47
CA GLY A 75 -13.35 3.89 -7.79
C GLY A 75 -12.66 3.70 -9.13
N ALA A 76 -12.54 2.46 -9.63
CA ALA A 76 -12.08 2.21 -10.99
C ALA A 76 -13.09 2.66 -12.05
N GLY A 77 -14.39 2.75 -11.73
CA GLY A 77 -15.41 3.25 -12.65
C GLY A 77 -15.52 2.47 -13.97
N GLY A 78 -15.19 1.18 -13.95
CA GLY A 78 -15.09 0.34 -15.15
C GLY A 78 -13.90 0.64 -16.06
N GLN A 79 -13.00 1.53 -15.66
CA GLN A 79 -11.74 1.82 -16.35
C GLN A 79 -10.62 0.88 -15.88
N PRO A 80 -9.61 0.62 -16.71
CA PRO A 80 -8.38 -0.01 -16.26
C PRO A 80 -7.66 0.85 -15.20
N ILE A 81 -7.01 0.19 -14.25
CA ILE A 81 -6.21 0.81 -13.18
C ILE A 81 -4.75 0.84 -13.63
N TYR A 82 -4.07 1.98 -13.50
CA TYR A 82 -2.65 2.07 -13.86
C TYR A 82 -1.79 1.53 -12.71
N ILE A 83 -1.04 0.47 -12.97
CA ILE A 83 -0.34 -0.29 -11.93
C ILE A 83 1.13 0.20 -11.87
N SER A 84 1.93 -0.01 -12.92
CA SER A 84 3.32 0.52 -12.97
C SER A 84 3.67 1.23 -14.28
N ARG A 85 4.80 1.93 -14.30
CA ARG A 85 5.40 2.50 -15.52
C ARG A 85 5.59 1.46 -16.64
N ASP A 86 5.90 0.22 -16.29
CA ASP A 86 6.20 -0.86 -17.24
C ASP A 86 4.99 -1.78 -17.52
N ARG A 87 3.96 -1.74 -16.67
CA ARG A 87 2.68 -2.45 -16.86
C ARG A 87 1.55 -1.43 -16.84
N ARG A 88 1.27 -0.87 -18.02
CA ARG A 88 0.46 0.34 -18.20
C ARG A 88 -0.95 0.26 -17.63
N ALA A 89 -1.61 -0.90 -17.59
CA ALA A 89 -2.95 -1.00 -17.02
C ALA A 89 -3.28 -2.43 -16.62
N GLY A 90 -4.11 -2.60 -15.60
CA GLY A 90 -4.73 -3.88 -15.26
C GLY A 90 -6.16 -3.71 -14.78
N SER A 91 -6.88 -4.83 -14.75
CA SER A 91 -8.25 -4.90 -14.22
C SER A 91 -8.26 -4.88 -12.69
N VAL A 92 -9.43 -4.61 -12.10
CA VAL A 92 -9.67 -4.75 -10.66
C VAL A 92 -9.28 -6.14 -10.17
N ALA A 93 -9.59 -7.19 -10.94
CA ALA A 93 -9.26 -8.57 -10.60
C ALA A 93 -7.73 -8.78 -10.50
N GLU A 94 -6.97 -8.27 -11.47
CA GLU A 94 -5.50 -8.37 -11.46
C GLU A 94 -4.86 -7.57 -10.31
N VAL A 95 -5.45 -6.43 -9.93
CA VAL A 95 -4.99 -5.66 -8.76
C VAL A 95 -5.24 -6.46 -7.47
N LEU A 96 -6.43 -7.04 -7.32
CA LEU A 96 -6.78 -7.86 -6.15
C LEU A 96 -5.92 -9.12 -6.06
N GLU A 97 -5.71 -9.82 -7.17
CA GLU A 97 -4.85 -11.00 -7.24
C GLU A 97 -3.42 -10.70 -6.79
N ARG A 98 -2.88 -9.55 -7.21
CA ARG A 98 -1.55 -9.10 -6.78
C ARG A 98 -1.48 -8.74 -5.30
N LEU A 99 -2.49 -8.05 -4.78
CA LEU A 99 -2.53 -7.68 -3.35
C LEU A 99 -2.70 -8.91 -2.44
N ARG A 100 -3.37 -9.97 -2.91
CA ARG A 100 -3.76 -11.13 -2.09
C ARG A 100 -2.88 -12.35 -2.21
N SER A 101 -2.36 -12.66 -3.40
CA SER A 101 -1.79 -14.00 -3.66
C SER A 101 -0.54 -14.05 -4.52
N GLU A 102 -0.33 -13.11 -5.43
CA GLU A 102 0.81 -13.14 -6.37
C GLU A 102 1.94 -12.15 -6.05
N GLY A 103 1.65 -11.14 -5.23
CA GLY A 103 2.63 -10.16 -4.80
C GLY A 103 3.56 -10.70 -3.74
N ARG A 104 4.86 -10.83 -4.05
CA ARG A 104 5.86 -10.83 -2.98
C ARG A 104 5.91 -9.41 -2.41
N PHE A 105 5.37 -9.24 -1.22
CA PHE A 105 5.63 -8.04 -0.43
C PHE A 105 7.08 -8.12 0.02
N LEU A 106 7.85 -7.07 -0.25
CA LEU A 106 9.14 -6.97 0.38
C LEU A 106 8.98 -6.88 1.89
N PRO A 107 9.84 -7.55 2.67
CA PRO A 107 9.99 -7.24 4.08
C PRO A 107 10.38 -5.77 4.19
N VAL A 108 9.56 -5.00 4.91
CA VAL A 108 9.78 -3.57 5.07
C VAL A 108 9.79 -3.15 6.51
N ARG A 109 10.54 -2.09 6.76
CA ARG A 109 10.59 -1.42 8.05
C ARG A 109 9.89 -0.06 7.96
N LEU A 110 8.85 0.11 8.77
CA LEU A 110 8.18 1.38 8.97
C LEU A 110 9.09 2.28 9.83
N VAL A 111 9.42 3.44 9.31
CA VAL A 111 10.19 4.49 9.98
C VAL A 111 9.38 5.78 9.98
N LEU A 112 9.58 6.63 11.00
CA LEU A 112 9.00 7.97 10.98
C LEU A 112 9.97 8.94 10.33
N MET A 113 9.44 9.76 9.44
CA MET A 113 10.16 10.89 8.85
C MET A 113 10.62 11.85 9.96
N THR A 114 11.82 12.36 9.78
CA THR A 114 12.25 13.60 10.43
C THR A 114 11.42 14.78 9.92
N GLN A 115 11.39 15.88 10.68
CA GLN A 115 10.71 17.10 10.23
C GLN A 115 11.25 17.63 8.90
N GLY A 116 12.56 17.47 8.66
CA GLY A 116 13.20 17.87 7.41
C GLY A 116 12.73 17.04 6.22
N GLU A 117 12.61 15.72 6.40
CA GLU A 117 12.05 14.81 5.39
C GLU A 117 10.58 15.12 5.13
N ALA A 118 9.75 15.29 6.17
CA ALA A 118 8.33 15.62 6.00
C ALA A 118 8.13 16.91 5.18
N ASN A 119 8.97 17.93 5.41
CA ASN A 119 8.94 19.17 4.64
C ASN A 119 9.39 18.99 3.17
N ALA A 120 10.35 18.10 2.91
CA ALA A 120 10.84 17.80 1.56
C ALA A 120 9.94 16.82 0.79
N ALA A 121 9.20 15.98 1.51
CA ALA A 121 8.37 14.93 0.95
C ALA A 121 7.15 15.48 0.18
N TRP A 122 6.80 16.77 0.36
CA TRP A 122 5.88 17.51 -0.53
C TRP A 122 6.20 17.33 -2.03
N HIS A 123 7.45 17.02 -2.38
CA HIS A 123 7.89 16.78 -3.76
C HIS A 123 7.68 15.33 -4.26
N TYR A 124 7.42 14.38 -3.36
CA TYR A 124 7.47 12.93 -3.66
C TYR A 124 6.10 12.24 -3.70
N ALA A 125 5.10 12.75 -2.97
CA ALA A 125 3.70 12.43 -3.20
C ALA A 125 2.83 13.55 -2.62
N ALA A 126 1.74 13.86 -3.31
CA ALA A 126 1.02 15.12 -3.17
C ALA A 126 0.47 15.33 -1.73
N GLY A 127 0.59 16.53 -1.18
CA GLY A 127 0.41 16.86 0.25
C GLY A 127 -0.92 16.43 0.92
N GLY A 128 -0.79 15.92 2.15
CA GLY A 128 -1.89 15.51 3.04
C GLY A 128 -1.52 14.35 3.97
N GLY A 129 -0.44 13.64 3.64
CA GLY A 129 0.14 12.55 4.41
C GLY A 129 1.11 11.84 3.50
N VAL A 130 2.41 12.07 3.67
CA VAL A 130 3.42 11.66 2.70
C VAL A 130 4.18 10.45 3.19
N GLY A 131 4.00 9.30 2.55
CA GLY A 131 4.94 8.21 2.70
C GLY A 131 5.91 8.11 1.52
N TYR A 132 7.01 7.40 1.68
CA TYR A 132 7.74 6.88 0.52
C TYR A 132 8.46 5.58 0.85
N PHE A 133 8.57 4.73 -0.17
CA PHE A 133 9.33 3.48 -0.12
C PHE A 133 10.77 3.66 -0.64
N THR A 134 11.75 3.17 0.10
CA THR A 134 13.18 3.19 -0.30
C THR A 134 13.65 1.85 -0.86
N GLN A 135 14.71 1.90 -1.68
CA GLN A 135 15.38 0.68 -2.16
C GLN A 135 15.95 -0.19 -1.04
N ASP A 136 16.18 0.41 0.14
CA ASP A 136 16.67 -0.28 1.35
C ASP A 136 15.56 -1.03 2.11
N GLY A 137 14.31 -1.01 1.60
CA GLY A 137 13.20 -1.72 2.21
C GLY A 137 12.58 -0.96 3.39
N GLU A 138 12.54 0.37 3.32
CA GLU A 138 11.90 1.19 4.34
C GLU A 138 10.68 1.88 3.79
N ILE A 139 9.63 1.97 4.60
CA ILE A 139 8.51 2.88 4.38
C ILE A 139 8.66 4.02 5.37
N HIS A 140 8.98 5.20 4.85
CA HIS A 140 9.03 6.42 5.62
C HIS A 140 7.62 6.97 5.75
N LEU A 141 7.17 7.25 6.97
CA LEU A 141 5.82 7.73 7.26
C LEU A 141 5.88 9.08 7.98
N PRO A 142 4.92 9.99 7.75
CA PRO A 142 4.79 11.20 8.55
C PRO A 142 4.48 10.85 10.01
N PRO A 143 4.98 11.62 10.99
CA PRO A 143 4.56 11.49 12.39
C PRO A 143 3.03 11.56 12.58
N GLU A 144 2.34 12.27 11.69
CA GLU A 144 0.89 12.43 11.68
C GLU A 144 0.14 11.10 11.53
N VAL A 145 0.69 10.09 10.84
CA VAL A 145 0.03 8.79 10.66
C VAL A 145 -0.23 8.12 12.01
N ALA A 146 0.77 8.13 12.91
CA ALA A 146 0.60 7.59 14.26
C ALA A 146 -0.37 8.42 15.11
N ALA A 147 -0.40 9.74 14.93
CA ALA A 147 -1.36 10.61 15.64
C ALA A 147 -2.79 10.40 15.13
N GLN A 148 -3.00 10.27 13.82
CA GLN A 148 -4.28 9.99 13.19
C GLN A 148 -4.84 8.65 13.64
N TRP A 149 -4.01 7.61 13.71
CA TRP A 149 -4.45 6.28 14.16
C TRP A 149 -4.98 6.27 15.60
N ARG A 150 -4.39 7.09 16.47
CA ARG A 150 -4.81 7.25 17.87
C ARG A 150 -6.05 8.13 18.04
N ALA A 151 -6.51 8.82 17.01
CA ALA A 151 -7.66 9.70 17.12
C ALA A 151 -8.94 8.91 17.44
N GLU A 152 -9.87 9.52 18.17
CA GLU A 152 -11.17 8.90 18.46
C GLU A 152 -12.08 8.88 17.24
N ASP A 153 -12.00 9.90 16.39
CA ASP A 153 -12.84 10.04 15.20
C ASP A 153 -12.45 8.99 14.15
N PRO A 154 -13.39 8.12 13.73
CA PRO A 154 -13.11 7.13 12.69
C PRO A 154 -12.60 7.76 11.39
N VAL A 155 -13.14 8.91 10.97
CA VAL A 155 -12.66 9.57 9.75
C VAL A 155 -11.17 9.86 9.88
N VAL A 156 -10.72 10.41 11.00
CA VAL A 156 -9.31 10.75 11.21
C VAL A 156 -8.43 9.49 11.20
N ARG A 157 -8.87 8.40 11.84
CA ARG A 157 -8.14 7.11 11.79
C ARG A 157 -8.05 6.53 10.39
N SER A 158 -9.09 6.71 9.58
CA SER A 158 -9.13 6.21 8.20
C SER A 158 -8.05 6.82 7.29
N CYS A 159 -7.55 8.01 7.64
CA CYS A 159 -6.50 8.72 6.88
C CYS A 159 -5.13 8.07 7.09
N ALA A 160 -4.86 7.57 8.30
CA ALA A 160 -3.68 6.75 8.55
C ALA A 160 -3.71 5.49 7.68
N LEU A 161 -4.88 4.88 7.52
CA LEU A 161 -5.07 3.69 6.69
C LEU A 161 -4.94 3.98 5.20
N ASN A 162 -5.37 5.15 4.73
CA ASN A 162 -5.14 5.59 3.34
C ASN A 162 -3.63 5.60 3.04
N THR A 163 -2.86 6.35 3.84
CA THR A 163 -1.40 6.44 3.73
C THR A 163 -0.73 5.07 3.80
N LEU A 164 -1.06 4.27 4.81
CA LEU A 164 -0.44 2.96 5.00
C LEU A 164 -0.78 1.99 3.87
N ALA A 165 -2.03 1.92 3.43
CA ALA A 165 -2.41 1.03 2.34
C ALA A 165 -1.74 1.42 1.02
N HIS A 166 -1.63 2.72 0.73
CA HIS A 166 -0.88 3.24 -0.41
C HIS A 166 0.59 2.83 -0.37
N GLU A 167 1.28 3.09 0.74
CA GLU A 167 2.72 2.75 0.86
C GLU A 167 2.98 1.25 0.86
N ILE A 168 2.12 0.48 1.52
CA ILE A 168 2.19 -0.98 1.50
C ILE A 168 2.02 -1.50 0.07
N ALA A 169 1.19 -0.87 -0.78
CA ALA A 169 1.04 -1.27 -2.17
C ALA A 169 2.37 -1.16 -2.95
N HIS A 170 3.23 -0.17 -2.65
CA HIS A 170 4.55 -0.06 -3.30
C HIS A 170 5.47 -1.25 -3.03
N THR A 171 5.24 -1.99 -1.95
CA THR A 171 6.05 -3.16 -1.60
C THR A 171 5.67 -4.42 -2.39
N VAL A 172 4.54 -4.39 -3.12
CA VAL A 172 4.10 -5.49 -3.96
C VAL A 172 4.98 -5.56 -5.20
N SER A 173 5.66 -6.68 -5.43
CA SER A 173 6.44 -6.89 -6.65
C SER A 173 5.60 -7.37 -7.84
N VAL A 174 5.94 -6.96 -9.06
CA VAL A 174 5.42 -7.59 -10.30
C VAL A 174 5.96 -8.99 -10.56
N SER A 175 7.04 -9.37 -9.88
CA SER A 175 7.72 -10.65 -10.03
C SER A 175 8.00 -11.28 -8.68
N PRO A 176 7.78 -12.60 -8.52
CA PRO A 176 8.12 -13.29 -7.29
C PRO A 176 9.64 -13.45 -7.09
N PHE A 177 10.45 -13.24 -8.13
CA PHE A 177 11.90 -13.49 -8.12
C PHE A 177 12.76 -12.23 -8.00
N VAL A 178 12.33 -11.12 -8.60
CA VAL A 178 13.05 -9.84 -8.62
C VAL A 178 12.08 -8.78 -8.15
N PHE A 179 12.51 -7.93 -7.22
CA PHE A 179 11.67 -6.82 -6.81
C PHE A 179 11.60 -5.77 -7.91
N THR A 180 10.38 -5.52 -8.36
CA THR A 180 10.05 -4.37 -9.21
C THR A 180 8.65 -3.94 -8.79
N PRO A 181 8.46 -2.70 -8.32
CA PRO A 181 7.20 -2.28 -7.72
C PRO A 181 6.06 -2.45 -8.72
N ALA A 182 5.03 -3.14 -8.28
CA ALA A 182 3.80 -3.34 -9.03
C ALA A 182 3.03 -2.04 -9.10
N PHE A 183 2.90 -1.32 -8.00
CA PHE A 183 2.19 -0.05 -7.94
C PHE A 183 3.21 1.08 -7.85
N THR A 184 3.17 2.07 -8.74
CA THR A 184 4.13 3.19 -8.74
C THR A 184 3.43 4.54 -8.75
N ASP A 185 3.98 5.49 -8.01
CA ASP A 185 3.54 6.89 -7.99
C ASP A 185 4.05 7.71 -9.18
N THR A 186 3.44 8.88 -9.32
CA THR A 186 3.88 10.02 -10.14
C THR A 186 4.71 10.97 -9.28
N SER A 187 5.72 11.64 -9.87
CA SER A 187 6.51 12.68 -9.17
C SER A 187 6.41 14.03 -9.87
N LEU A 188 6.82 15.12 -9.23
CA LEU A 188 6.82 16.44 -9.89
C LEU A 188 7.64 16.48 -11.19
N ASP A 189 8.76 15.76 -11.22
CA ASP A 189 9.64 15.67 -12.40
C ASP A 189 9.14 14.70 -13.47
N ALA A 190 8.21 13.82 -13.10
CA ALA A 190 7.56 12.86 -14.00
C ALA A 190 6.06 12.79 -13.63
N PRO A 191 5.30 13.86 -13.89
CA PRO A 191 3.94 13.99 -13.39
C PRO A 191 3.04 12.95 -14.04
N THR A 192 3.36 12.51 -15.26
CA THR A 192 2.56 11.49 -15.95
C THR A 192 3.25 10.13 -15.96
N ILE A 193 2.46 9.07 -15.76
CA ILE A 193 2.88 7.71 -16.12
C ILE A 193 2.93 7.64 -17.65
N PRO A 194 4.05 7.20 -18.28
CA PRO A 194 4.17 7.18 -19.73
C PRO A 194 3.00 6.45 -20.40
N GLY A 195 2.25 7.16 -21.24
CA GLY A 195 1.08 6.62 -21.96
C GLY A 195 -0.27 6.83 -21.30
N ARG A 196 -0.32 7.40 -20.08
CA ARG A 196 -1.56 7.82 -19.40
C ARG A 196 -1.88 9.28 -19.72
N ARG A 197 -3.13 9.60 -20.08
CA ARG A 197 -3.60 10.99 -20.09
C ARG A 197 -4.14 11.37 -18.70
N PRO A 198 -3.92 12.61 -18.21
CA PRO A 198 -4.53 13.08 -16.96
C PRO A 198 -6.05 12.87 -16.99
N GLY A 199 -6.61 12.30 -15.92
CA GLY A 199 -8.05 12.05 -15.79
C GLY A 199 -8.62 10.84 -16.55
N GLU A 200 -7.79 10.10 -17.30
CA GLU A 200 -8.26 8.93 -18.07
C GLU A 200 -8.56 7.70 -17.19
N SER A 201 -7.84 7.58 -16.08
CA SER A 201 -7.86 6.39 -15.21
C SER A 201 -7.17 6.67 -13.87
N PRO A 202 -7.54 5.94 -12.81
CA PRO A 202 -6.90 6.08 -11.52
C PRO A 202 -5.48 5.48 -11.51
N ILE A 203 -4.62 6.07 -10.69
CA ILE A 203 -3.31 5.49 -10.36
C ILE A 203 -3.53 4.48 -9.24
N GLY A 204 -2.98 3.28 -9.39
CA GLY A 204 -3.31 2.13 -8.56
C GLY A 204 -3.01 2.34 -7.08
N SER A 205 -1.84 2.89 -6.72
CA SER A 205 -1.46 3.15 -5.32
C SER A 205 -2.45 4.10 -4.62
N TYR A 206 -2.77 5.24 -5.23
CA TYR A 206 -3.75 6.19 -4.68
C TYR A 206 -5.15 5.59 -4.58
N LEU A 207 -5.59 4.85 -5.60
CA LEU A 207 -6.88 4.17 -5.55
C LEU A 207 -6.93 3.11 -4.44
N ILE A 208 -5.86 2.35 -4.24
CA ILE A 208 -5.74 1.36 -3.17
C ILE A 208 -5.86 2.05 -1.80
N GLY A 209 -5.18 3.18 -1.60
CA GLY A 209 -5.29 3.98 -0.39
C GLY A 209 -6.74 4.41 -0.08
N SER A 210 -7.41 5.03 -1.05
CA SER A 210 -8.79 5.47 -0.89
C SER A 210 -9.80 4.32 -0.75
N ALA A 211 -9.59 3.21 -1.46
CA ALA A 211 -10.41 2.01 -1.31
C ALA A 211 -10.28 1.41 0.10
N ALA A 212 -9.07 1.36 0.66
CA ALA A 212 -8.84 0.89 2.03
C ALA A 212 -9.50 1.83 3.05
N GLN A 213 -9.35 3.14 2.88
CA GLN A 213 -10.00 4.14 3.71
C GLN A 213 -11.53 3.93 3.77
N CYS A 214 -12.18 3.84 2.61
CA CYS A 214 -13.62 3.66 2.52
C CYS A 214 -14.09 2.30 3.02
N ALA A 215 -13.35 1.22 2.73
CA ALA A 215 -13.66 -0.11 3.25
C ALA A 215 -13.64 -0.14 4.79
N TRP A 216 -12.67 0.55 5.40
CA TRP A 216 -12.60 0.65 6.85
C TRP A 216 -13.74 1.49 7.42
N LEU A 217 -14.09 2.62 6.79
CA LEU A 217 -15.23 3.45 7.22
C LEU A 217 -16.55 2.68 7.18
N ALA A 218 -16.75 1.84 6.15
CA ALA A 218 -17.92 0.96 6.08
C ALA A 218 -17.93 -0.06 7.22
N ARG A 219 -16.78 -0.67 7.54
CA ARG A 219 -16.65 -1.59 8.68
C ARG A 219 -16.89 -0.93 10.04
N GLN A 220 -16.60 0.36 10.18
CA GLN A 220 -16.94 1.13 11.39
C GLN A 220 -18.41 1.57 11.44
N GLY A 221 -19.23 1.23 10.43
CA GLY A 221 -20.61 1.70 10.31
C GLY A 221 -20.70 3.21 10.07
N ARG A 222 -19.62 3.83 9.57
CA ARG A 222 -19.56 5.26 9.33
C ARG A 222 -20.21 5.66 8.00
N ILE A 223 -20.21 4.73 7.06
CA ILE A 223 -20.89 4.73 5.77
C ILE A 223 -21.47 3.34 5.54
N GLU A 224 -22.46 3.21 4.67
CA GLU A 224 -23.01 1.94 4.21
C GLU A 224 -22.18 1.37 3.04
N ASP A 225 -22.24 0.05 2.82
CA ASP A 225 -21.56 -0.60 1.68
C ASP A 225 -22.00 0.00 0.32
N ALA A 226 -23.25 0.47 0.22
CA ALA A 226 -23.78 1.14 -0.96
C ALA A 226 -23.14 2.52 -1.23
N GLU A 227 -22.49 3.12 -0.22
CA GLU A 227 -21.86 4.45 -0.30
C GLU A 227 -20.36 4.37 -0.65
N LEU A 228 -19.79 3.16 -0.79
CA LEU A 228 -18.35 2.97 -1.04
C LEU A 228 -17.85 3.73 -2.28
N GLY A 229 -18.62 3.75 -3.38
CA GLY A 229 -18.25 4.49 -4.57
C GLY A 229 -18.19 6.01 -4.33
N ALA A 230 -19.22 6.57 -3.70
CA ALA A 230 -19.26 7.99 -3.36
C ALA A 230 -18.15 8.37 -2.37
N CYS A 231 -17.81 7.49 -1.42
CA CYS A 231 -16.69 7.69 -0.53
C CYS A 231 -15.35 7.77 -1.28
N VAL A 232 -15.12 6.88 -2.25
CA VAL A 232 -13.87 6.91 -3.05
C VAL A 232 -13.81 8.16 -3.92
N GLU A 233 -14.94 8.65 -4.45
CA GLU A 233 -14.99 9.94 -5.16
C GLU A 233 -14.65 11.11 -4.24
N VAL A 234 -15.15 11.09 -3.00
CA VAL A 234 -14.86 12.11 -1.99
C VAL A 234 -13.38 12.17 -1.67
N PHE A 235 -12.71 11.04 -1.45
CA PHE A 235 -11.28 11.04 -1.15
C PHE A 235 -10.41 11.06 -2.40
N GLY A 236 -10.93 10.73 -3.57
CA GLY A 236 -10.22 10.77 -4.85
C GLY A 236 -9.21 9.63 -5.02
N ALA A 237 -8.79 9.39 -6.26
CA ALA A 237 -7.89 8.29 -6.63
C ALA A 237 -6.70 8.75 -7.48
N ALA A 238 -6.43 10.06 -7.45
CA ALA A 238 -5.45 10.71 -8.31
C ALA A 238 -4.25 11.25 -7.52
N GLY A 239 -4.40 11.48 -6.22
CA GLY A 239 -3.34 11.82 -5.27
C GLY A 239 -3.85 11.62 -3.83
N PHE A 240 -2.95 11.73 -2.84
CA PHE A 240 -3.36 11.77 -1.43
C PHE A 240 -4.25 12.98 -1.17
N ASN A 241 -5.27 12.81 -0.32
CA ASN A 241 -6.26 13.85 -0.09
C ASN A 241 -6.36 14.20 1.39
N ASP A 242 -6.13 15.47 1.73
CA ASP A 242 -6.23 16.00 3.10
C ASP A 242 -7.66 16.42 3.51
N ARG A 243 -8.69 15.90 2.81
CA ARG A 243 -10.10 16.18 3.13
C ARG A 243 -10.56 15.56 4.46
N CYS A 244 -9.73 14.79 5.14
CA CYS A 244 -10.05 14.16 6.42
C CYS A 244 -10.55 15.14 7.48
N ALA A 245 -9.87 16.28 7.63
CA ALA A 245 -10.27 17.33 8.56
C ALA A 245 -11.65 17.92 8.24
N ALA A 246 -12.12 17.80 6.99
CA ALA A 246 -13.43 18.30 6.58
C ALA A 246 -14.60 17.43 7.07
N PHE A 247 -14.38 16.19 7.51
CA PHE A 247 -15.47 15.30 7.97
C PHE A 247 -15.44 15.03 9.49
N GLY A 248 -14.68 15.84 10.23
CA GLY A 248 -14.60 15.73 11.69
C GLY A 248 -15.96 15.90 12.37
N GLY A 249 -16.14 15.22 13.50
CA GLY A 249 -17.32 15.40 14.36
C GLY A 249 -18.61 14.74 13.84
N GLY A 250 -18.48 13.74 12.96
CA GLY A 250 -19.64 12.98 12.45
C GLY A 250 -20.29 13.54 11.18
N GLU A 251 -19.69 14.56 10.56
CA GLU A 251 -20.17 15.15 9.30
C GLU A 251 -20.19 14.14 8.14
N PRO A 252 -21.30 13.98 7.38
CA PRO A 252 -21.41 12.94 6.36
C PRO A 252 -20.26 12.92 5.33
N VAL A 253 -19.70 11.73 5.08
CA VAL A 253 -18.65 11.50 4.07
C VAL A 253 -19.28 11.47 2.68
N ARG A 254 -19.59 12.66 2.16
CA ARG A 254 -20.21 12.87 0.85
C ARG A 254 -19.77 14.19 0.25
N GLU A 255 -19.79 14.28 -1.07
CA GLU A 255 -19.48 15.52 -1.78
C GLU A 255 -20.48 16.61 -1.38
N ARG A 256 -19.98 17.83 -1.14
CA ARG A 256 -20.78 18.99 -0.76
C ARG A 256 -20.07 20.30 -1.11
N ALA A 257 -20.86 21.36 -1.21
CA ALA A 257 -20.32 22.69 -1.46
C ALA A 257 -19.29 23.09 -0.38
N GLY A 258 -18.17 23.67 -0.81
CA GLY A 258 -17.09 24.13 0.08
C GLY A 258 -16.09 23.05 0.48
N LEU A 259 -16.26 21.80 0.05
CA LEU A 259 -15.23 20.77 0.21
C LEU A 259 -14.03 21.11 -0.71
N PRO A 260 -12.79 21.20 -0.21
CA PRO A 260 -11.61 21.43 -1.05
C PRO A 260 -11.57 20.37 -2.16
N PRO A 261 -11.26 20.64 -3.44
CA PRO A 261 -11.28 19.62 -4.50
C PRO A 261 -10.42 18.40 -4.16
N PRO A 262 -10.72 17.20 -4.68
CA PRO A 262 -9.81 16.08 -4.50
C PRO A 262 -8.51 16.43 -5.21
N MET A 263 -7.40 15.92 -4.69
CA MET A 263 -6.10 16.26 -5.24
C MET A 263 -6.00 15.82 -6.70
N PRO A 264 -5.66 16.74 -7.62
CA PRO A 264 -5.54 16.40 -9.02
C PRO A 264 -4.39 15.41 -9.18
N GLY A 265 -4.60 14.38 -9.99
CA GLY A 265 -3.51 13.51 -10.39
C GLY A 265 -2.55 14.31 -11.23
N LEU A 266 -1.30 14.33 -10.79
CA LEU A 266 -0.20 14.81 -11.63
C LEU A 266 -0.14 13.94 -12.91
#